data_AF-A0A0B1SJQ6-F1
#
_entry.id   AF-A0A0B1SJQ6-F1
#
_cell.length_a   1.000
_cell.length_b   1.000
_cell.length_c   1.000
_cell.angle_alpha   90.00
_cell.angle_beta   90.00
_cell.angle_gamma   90.00
#
_symmetry.space_group_name_H-M   'P 1'
#
loop_
_entity.id
_entity.type
_entity.pdbx_description
1 polymer ?
#
loop_
_entity_poly.entity_id
_entity_poly.type
_entity_poly.pdbx_seq_one_letter_code
_entity_poly.pdbx_strand_id
1 'polypeptide(L)' 'MVHAATHSDFKRYKCPHCDKRGVSVATITLHIKSRHPGMPHNEYYDEMNDEEYLKLLLLTEKCFDNPYM' A
#
# COMPACT_ATOMS: atom_id res chain seq x y z
N MET A 1 -0.40 -7.16 7.36
CA MET A 1 0.08 -5.92 6.67
C MET A 1 -0.99 -5.24 5.82
N VAL A 2 -1.50 -5.83 4.72
CA VAL A 2 -2.52 -5.15 3.88
C VAL A 2 -3.80 -4.80 4.67
N HIS A 3 -4.21 -5.66 5.61
CA HIS A 3 -5.35 -5.42 6.50
C HIS A 3 -5.11 -4.25 7.49
N ALA A 4 -3.92 -4.10 8.05
CA ALA A 4 -3.60 -3.01 8.98
C ALA A 4 -3.62 -1.64 8.29
N ALA A 5 -3.32 -1.61 7.00
CA ALA A 5 -3.45 -0.42 6.16
C ALA A 5 -4.90 -0.08 5.75
N THR A 6 -5.91 -0.81 6.28
CA THR A 6 -7.32 -0.36 6.27
C THR A 6 -7.66 0.39 7.55
N HIS A 7 -6.96 0.10 8.65
CA HIS A 7 -7.06 0.86 9.91
C HIS A 7 -6.25 2.16 9.87
N SER A 8 -5.33 2.26 8.92
CA SER A 8 -4.47 3.42 8.68
C SER A 8 -4.62 3.86 7.22
N ASP A 9 -4.68 5.17 6.95
CA ASP A 9 -4.71 5.72 5.58
C ASP A 9 -3.37 5.62 4.83
N PHE A 10 -2.45 4.81 5.36
CA PHE A 10 -1.10 4.62 4.86
C PHE A 10 -1.08 3.97 3.47
N LYS A 11 -0.43 4.66 2.54
CA LYS A 11 -0.33 4.28 1.13
C LYS A 11 1.14 4.22 0.74
N ARG A 12 1.75 3.04 0.91
CA ARG A 12 3.18 2.77 0.62
C ARG A 12 3.60 3.04 -0.81
N TYR A 13 2.75 2.73 -1.78
CA TYR A 13 3.15 2.77 -3.19
C TYR A 13 2.67 4.04 -3.84
N LYS A 14 3.58 4.81 -4.44
CA LYS A 14 3.29 6.00 -5.22
C LYS A 14 3.48 5.74 -6.71
N CYS A 15 2.57 6.28 -7.51
CA CYS A 15 2.69 6.26 -8.96
C CYS A 15 3.83 7.18 -9.42
N PRO A 16 4.67 6.78 -10.39
CA PRO A 16 5.73 7.65 -10.92
C PRO A 16 5.21 8.72 -11.89
N HIS A 17 3.98 8.58 -12.38
CA HIS A 17 3.40 9.48 -13.40
C HIS A 17 2.41 10.49 -12.82
N CYS A 18 2.03 10.36 -11.55
CA CYS A 18 1.20 11.33 -10.83
C CYS A 18 1.32 11.15 -9.31
N ASP A 19 0.71 12.05 -8.52
CA ASP A 19 0.74 11.97 -7.06
C ASP A 19 -0.22 10.93 -6.44
N LYS A 20 -0.74 9.99 -7.23
CA LYS A 20 -1.61 8.92 -6.70
C LYS A 20 -0.79 7.94 -5.86
N ARG A 21 -1.27 7.69 -4.65
CA ARG A 21 -0.73 6.67 -3.74
C ARG A 21 -1.72 5.51 -3.56
N GLY A 22 -1.20 4.32 -3.30
CA GLY A 22 -1.94 3.08 -3.16
C GLY A 22 -1.38 2.23 -2.02
N VAL A 23 -2.26 1.44 -1.42
CA VAL A 23 -1.94 0.56 -0.29
C VAL A 23 -1.24 -0.73 -0.76
N SER A 24 -1.52 -1.13 -2.00
CA SER A 24 -0.98 -2.34 -2.62
C SER A 24 -0.46 -2.07 -4.03
N VAL A 25 0.48 -2.90 -4.50
CA VAL A 25 1.01 -2.81 -5.87
C VAL A 25 -0.12 -2.96 -6.88
N ALA A 26 -1.05 -3.90 -6.64
CA ALA A 26 -2.20 -4.12 -7.50
C ALA A 26 -3.05 -2.85 -7.68
N THR A 27 -3.21 -2.04 -6.62
CA THR A 27 -3.92 -0.76 -6.69
C THR A 27 -3.22 0.23 -7.61
N ILE A 28 -1.89 0.36 -7.52
CA ILE A 28 -1.10 1.27 -8.38
C ILE A 28 -1.03 0.75 -9.81
N THR A 29 -0.85 -0.56 -10.00
CA THR A 29 -0.85 -1.18 -11.32
C THR A 29 -2.17 -0.97 -12.06
N LEU A 30 -3.31 -1.15 -11.39
CA LEU A 30 -4.62 -0.88 -11.99
C LEU A 30 -4.80 0.60 -12.30
N HIS A 31 -4.34 1.46 -11.39
CA HIS A 31 -4.37 2.91 -11.59
C HIS A 31 -3.57 3.32 -12.83
N ILE A 32 -2.34 2.81 -13.02
CA ILE A 32 -1.51 3.10 -14.20
C ILE A 32 -2.21 2.60 -15.46
N LYS A 33 -2.74 1.36 -15.46
CA LYS A 33 -3.49 0.83 -16.61
C LYS A 33 -4.69 1.70 -17.02
N SER A 34 -5.42 2.26 -16.04
CA SER A 34 -6.63 3.05 -16.31
C SER A 34 -6.35 4.53 -16.61
N ARG A 35 -5.38 5.14 -15.93
CA ARG A 35 -5.14 6.61 -15.96
C ARG A 35 -3.90 7.01 -16.74
N HIS A 36 -2.98 6.08 -16.93
CA HIS A 36 -1.76 6.25 -17.69
C HIS A 36 -1.66 5.13 -18.77
N PRO A 37 -2.63 5.04 -19.68
CA PRO A 37 -2.62 4.02 -20.72
C PRO A 37 -1.34 4.13 -21.57
N GLY A 38 -0.67 3.00 -21.80
CA GLY A 38 0.60 2.95 -22.54
C GLY A 38 1.87 3.15 -21.69
N MET A 39 1.73 3.47 -20.40
CA MET A 39 2.86 3.52 -19.47
C MET A 39 3.13 2.15 -18.82
N PRO A 40 4.37 1.91 -18.36
CA PRO A 40 4.72 0.70 -17.62
C PRO A 40 3.98 0.62 -16.27
N HIS A 41 3.10 -0.37 -16.14
CA HIS A 41 2.26 -0.57 -14.96
C HIS A 41 2.92 -1.35 -13.82
N ASN A 42 4.18 -1.74 -14.02
CA ASN A 42 5.04 -2.39 -13.03
C ASN A 42 5.95 -1.40 -12.30
N GLU A 43 5.96 -0.12 -12.70
CA GLU A 43 6.75 0.91 -12.04
C GLU A 43 5.96 1.59 -10.91
N TYR A 44 6.56 1.64 -9.72
CA TYR A 44 6.03 2.32 -8.54
C TYR A 44 7.18 2.73 -7.62
N TYR A 45 6.98 3.83 -6.90
CA TYR A 45 7.87 4.23 -5.81
C TYR A 45 7.35 3.64 -4.50
N ASP A 46 8.23 2.97 -3.74
CA ASP A 46 7.92 2.53 -2.39
C ASP A 46 8.38 3.60 -1.39
N GLU A 47 7.42 4.36 -0.86
CA GLU A 47 7.64 5.41 0.15
C GLU A 47 7.37 4.86 1.57
N MET A 48 7.71 3.59 1.82
CA MET A 48 7.61 3.01 3.15
C MET A 48 8.74 3.48 4.06
N ASN A 49 8.38 4.22 5.11
CA ASN A 49 9.31 4.67 6.14
C ASN A 49 9.37 3.67 7.31
N ASP A 50 10.50 3.59 8.01
CA ASP A 50 10.67 2.67 9.15
C ASP A 50 9.60 2.86 10.23
N GLU A 51 9.24 4.10 10.53
CA GLU A 51 8.18 4.43 11.50
C GLU A 51 6.80 3.94 11.06
N GLU A 52 6.47 4.06 9.77
CA GLU A 52 5.18 3.63 9.23
C GLU A 52 5.10 2.10 9.13
N TYR A 53 6.23 1.44 8.84
CA TYR A 53 6.35 0.00 8.89
C TYR A 53 6.10 -0.54 10.32
N LEU A 54 6.72 0.08 11.33
CA LEU A 54 6.49 -0.26 12.73
C LEU A 54 5.03 -0.04 13.15
N LYS A 55 4.41 1.08 12.77
CA LYS A 55 2.97 1.33 13.02
C LYS A 55 2.09 0.26 12.38
N LEU A 56 2.37 -0.13 11.14
CA LEU A 56 1.65 -1.18 10.43
C LEU A 56 1.79 -2.56 11.08
N LEU A 57 2.98 -2.90 11.59
CA LEU A 57 3.24 -4.14 12.32
C LEU A 57 2.42 -4.19 13.61
N LEU A 58 2.50 -3.16 14.44
CA LEU A 58 1.76 -3.05 15.70
C LEU A 58 0.24 -3.11 15.49
N LEU A 59 -0.27 -2.45 14.44
CA LEU A 59 -1.68 -2.54 14.05
C LEU A 59 -2.04 -3.95 13.60
N THR A 60 -1.16 -4.62 12.85
CA THR A 60 -1.39 -5.99 12.39
C THR A 60 -1.53 -6.94 13.58
N GLU A 61 -0.63 -6.86 14.58
CA GLU A 61 -0.67 -7.70 15.79
C GLU A 61 -1.98 -7.52 16.57
N LYS A 62 -2.48 -6.29 16.69
CA LYS A 62 -3.75 -5.99 17.38
C LYS A 62 -4.99 -6.49 16.64
N CYS A 63 -4.92 -6.64 15.32
CA CYS A 63 -6.03 -7.16 14.51
C CYS A 63 -6.13 -8.69 14.51
N PHE A 64 -5.08 -9.39 14.95
CA PHE A 64 -5.02 -10.86 15.01
C PHE A 64 -5.30 -11.43 16.41
N ASP A 65 -6.01 -10.70 17.27
CA ASP A 65 -6.51 -11.21 18.56
C ASP A 65 -7.73 -12.14 18.34
N ASN A 66 -7.57 -13.18 17.52
CA ASN A 66 -8.52 -14.28 17.39
C ASN A 66 -7.83 -15.61 17.77
N PRO A 67 -8.24 -16.25 18.87
CA PRO A 67 -7.57 -17.43 19.45
C PRO A 67 -7.72 -18.75 18.67
N TYR A 68 -8.02 -18.69 17.36
CA TYR A 68 -8.19 -19.88 16.50
C TYR A 68 -7.31 -19.86 15.23
N MET A 69 -6.12 -19.25 15.32
CA MET A 69 -4.94 -19.69 14.58
C MET A 69 -3.87 -20.17 15.54
#